data_AF-A0A7J6KPT9-F1
#
_entry.id   AF-A0A7J6KPT9-F1
#
_cell.length_a   1.000
_cell.length_b   1.000
_cell.length_c   1.000
_cell.angle_alpha   90.00
_cell.angle_beta   90.00
_cell.angle_gamma   90.00
#
_symmetry.space_group_name_H-M   'P 1'
#
loop_
_entity.id
_entity.type
_entity.pdbx_description
1 polymer ?
#
loop_
_entity_poly.entity_id
_entity_poly.type
_entity_poly.pdbx_seq_one_letter_code
_entity_poly.pdbx_strand_id
1 'polypeptide(L)'
;MAREKKVAQCNETDLIMICPVVIVDKQGPNTLRLYPDEKVDERYRITLDLRGVNSLSLAYDSTGAFILLPSKNASAVNTIAAFDTKSYRQSEVTALKRLRSIPAEYNTYYKLDLRDAYSSVAIDGSLQRCFGVLSYDVNNEPCYWRYCVLPQGWQWSSLLFGSAMEFMVIIIRDRLREHGIPAVIIHCKDDVVIAACCPNHAAIALSCAKDCFAEFSFCVNDQKTYGPADRICFFGFDLKRNCVAPTLKKEFTTTTVDLALTEWRLESGSDSRQRRLTWLRHWCGIFQCFKAHMDHQCMDALHHLQQALSFYQKTDEQVDNSVQNGDFSASVEIAFGKLCTMYLENGVTPLFTGLLRFEDTLGTVILTDANLRSFAGIILRAVRSTPATEALSSSTKVPVEFPAASDLFSIGSDVPYVLLPVKFVGGSFTHTDQRKSSTFRERYAVLDTVWQGRDMLAGEVVCIVDNANTMKAWADAHDTLHGVLLTKFENVMRCVHKFVWMRRHSAPKCRRS
;
A
#
# COMPACT_ATOMS: atom_id res chain seq x y z
N MET A 1 -0.09 -6.11 33.05
CA MET A 1 0.79 -4.97 32.72
C MET A 1 1.98 -4.81 33.66
N ALA A 2 1.81 -4.52 34.95
CA ALA A 2 2.95 -4.32 35.88
C ALA A 2 3.84 -5.56 36.04
N ARG A 3 3.22 -6.75 36.20
CA ARG A 3 3.94 -8.05 36.22
C ARG A 3 4.74 -8.31 34.94
N GLU A 4 4.30 -7.75 33.82
CA GLU A 4 4.95 -7.84 32.51
C GLU A 4 5.97 -6.70 32.28
N LYS A 5 6.25 -5.88 33.30
CA LYS A 5 7.16 -4.73 33.26
C LYS A 5 6.82 -3.66 32.20
N LYS A 6 5.58 -3.66 31.68
CA LYS A 6 5.09 -2.65 30.72
C LYS A 6 4.83 -1.30 31.38
N VAL A 7 4.53 -1.34 32.67
CA VAL A 7 4.35 -0.16 33.51
C VAL A 7 5.12 -0.36 34.81
N ALA A 8 5.57 0.75 35.40
CA ALA A 8 6.20 0.78 36.71
C ALA A 8 5.41 1.72 37.63
N GLN A 9 5.26 1.34 38.89
CA GLN A 9 4.66 2.21 39.91
C GLN A 9 5.58 3.42 40.14
N CYS A 10 4.99 4.59 40.33
CA CYS A 10 5.72 5.84 40.58
C CYS A 10 4.92 6.78 41.48
N ASN A 11 5.52 7.90 41.86
CA ASN A 11 4.79 8.98 42.52
C ASN A 11 4.13 9.88 41.47
N GLU A 12 3.10 10.62 41.89
CA GLU A 12 2.45 11.60 41.03
C GLU A 12 3.43 12.66 40.50
N THR A 13 4.36 13.11 41.36
CA THR A 13 5.38 14.12 41.03
C THR A 13 6.35 13.69 39.94
N ASP A 14 6.44 12.38 39.67
CA ASP A 14 7.30 11.84 38.62
C ASP A 14 6.66 12.00 37.23
N LEU A 15 5.36 12.28 37.17
CA LEU A 15 4.57 12.35 35.94
C LEU A 15 4.40 13.80 35.48
N ILE A 16 4.50 14.00 34.17
CA ILE A 16 4.16 15.28 33.52
C ILE A 16 2.70 15.26 33.06
N MET A 17 2.20 14.09 32.65
CA MET A 17 0.81 13.91 32.20
C MET A 17 0.24 12.61 32.74
N ILE A 18 -1.03 12.66 33.15
CA ILE A 18 -1.83 11.49 33.50
C ILE A 18 -2.84 11.28 32.37
N CYS A 19 -2.68 10.19 31.64
CA CYS A 19 -3.50 9.82 30.50
C CYS A 19 -4.66 8.94 30.95
N PRO A 20 -5.91 9.24 30.55
CA PRO A 20 -7.05 8.38 30.85
C PRO A 20 -6.86 6.96 30.31
N VAL A 21 -7.23 5.97 31.12
CA VAL A 21 -7.28 4.57 30.69
C VAL A 21 -8.55 4.33 29.90
N VAL A 22 -8.40 3.71 28.73
CA VAL A 22 -9.50 3.28 27.88
C VAL A 22 -9.48 1.75 27.80
N ILE A 23 -10.55 1.13 28.29
CA ILE A 23 -10.73 -0.32 28.24
C ILE A 23 -11.56 -0.65 26.99
N VAL A 24 -10.95 -1.36 26.05
CA VAL A 24 -11.59 -1.76 24.80
C VAL A 24 -12.06 -3.20 24.90
N ASP A 25 -13.37 -3.43 24.79
CA ASP A 25 -13.96 -4.77 24.71
C ASP A 25 -13.74 -5.36 23.31
N LYS A 26 -12.97 -6.45 23.20
CA LYS A 26 -12.71 -7.10 21.91
C LYS A 26 -13.93 -7.83 21.35
N GLN A 27 -14.94 -8.14 22.17
CA GLN A 27 -16.16 -8.83 21.73
C GLN A 27 -17.27 -7.87 21.25
N GLY A 28 -17.08 -6.56 21.46
CA GLY A 28 -18.00 -5.53 21.01
C GLY A 28 -19.24 -5.36 21.91
N PRO A 29 -20.15 -4.44 21.55
CA PRO A 29 -21.26 -4.04 22.42
C PRO A 29 -22.38 -5.08 22.54
N ASN A 30 -22.41 -6.07 21.65
CA ASN A 30 -23.54 -6.99 21.48
C ASN A 30 -23.46 -8.25 22.35
N THR A 31 -22.39 -8.42 23.13
CA THR A 31 -22.19 -9.62 23.95
C THR A 31 -22.46 -9.30 25.42
N LEU A 32 -23.37 -10.07 26.05
CA LEU A 32 -23.71 -9.89 27.47
C LEU A 32 -22.44 -10.00 28.34
N ARG A 33 -22.33 -9.10 29.33
CA ARG A 33 -21.21 -9.08 30.27
C ARG A 33 -21.59 -9.94 31.47
N LEU A 34 -20.82 -10.99 31.71
CA LEU A 34 -20.95 -11.84 32.89
C LEU A 34 -19.76 -11.54 33.79
N TYR A 35 -20.00 -11.34 35.08
CA TYR A 35 -18.94 -11.17 36.07
C TYR A 35 -19.16 -12.18 37.21
N PRO A 36 -18.11 -12.87 37.67
CA PRO A 36 -16.71 -12.81 37.21
C PRO A 36 -16.51 -13.45 35.82
N ASP A 37 -15.67 -12.83 34.99
CA ASP A 37 -15.24 -13.37 33.69
C ASP A 37 -13.82 -13.92 33.83
N GLU A 38 -13.68 -15.24 33.79
CA GLU A 38 -12.36 -15.90 33.86
C GLU A 38 -11.44 -15.51 32.69
N LYS A 39 -12.00 -14.97 31.59
CA LYS A 39 -11.27 -14.51 30.41
C LYS A 39 -11.21 -12.98 30.30
N VAL A 40 -11.39 -12.27 31.42
CA VAL A 40 -11.38 -10.79 31.44
C VAL A 40 -10.13 -10.19 30.78
N ASP A 41 -8.95 -10.78 31.02
CA ASP A 41 -7.67 -10.33 30.46
C ASP A 41 -7.53 -10.60 28.94
N GLU A 42 -8.24 -11.61 28.43
CA GLU A 42 -8.30 -11.90 27.00
C GLU A 42 -9.34 -11.03 26.29
N ARG A 43 -10.47 -10.76 26.95
CA ARG A 43 -11.60 -9.99 26.42
C ARG A 43 -11.28 -8.52 26.30
N TYR A 44 -10.66 -7.92 27.32
CA TYR A 44 -10.41 -6.49 27.36
C TYR A 44 -8.98 -6.16 26.93
N ARG A 45 -8.82 -5.06 26.19
CA ARG A 45 -7.53 -4.45 25.88
C ARG A 45 -7.45 -3.11 26.59
N ILE A 46 -6.41 -2.94 27.39
CA ILE A 46 -6.11 -1.65 28.01
C ILE A 46 -5.37 -0.79 26.98
N THR A 47 -5.85 0.43 26.76
CA THR A 47 -5.24 1.45 25.92
C THR A 47 -5.28 2.81 26.63
N LEU A 48 -4.60 3.81 26.09
CA LEU A 48 -4.56 5.16 26.67
C LEU A 48 -5.22 6.16 25.73
N ASP A 49 -5.95 7.12 26.30
CA ASP A 49 -6.35 8.32 25.55
C ASP A 49 -5.19 9.30 25.47
N LEU A 50 -4.44 9.19 24.37
CA LEU A 50 -3.24 10.00 24.13
C LEU A 50 -3.51 11.23 23.28
N ARG A 51 -4.77 11.66 23.11
CA ARG A 51 -5.08 12.88 22.35
C ARG A 51 -4.39 14.12 22.91
N GLY A 52 -4.31 14.23 24.24
CA GLY A 52 -3.56 15.29 24.91
C GLY A 52 -2.06 15.26 24.56
N VAL A 53 -1.42 14.09 24.67
CA VAL A 53 0.00 13.92 24.33
C VAL A 53 0.26 14.14 22.84
N ASN A 54 -0.63 13.67 21.96
CA ASN A 54 -0.53 13.84 20.51
C ASN A 54 -0.71 15.30 20.06
N SER A 55 -1.26 16.17 20.92
CA SER A 55 -1.37 17.61 20.68
C SER A 55 -0.07 18.39 20.99
N LEU A 56 0.94 17.71 21.54
CA LEU A 56 2.26 18.29 21.74
C LEU A 56 3.05 18.31 20.43
N SER A 57 3.74 19.41 20.19
CA SER A 57 4.63 19.60 19.06
C SER A 57 6.06 19.21 19.42
N LEU A 58 6.71 18.47 18.53
CA LEU A 58 8.14 18.18 18.62
C LEU A 58 8.94 19.41 18.15
N ALA A 59 9.86 19.90 18.98
CA ALA A 59 10.74 21.03 18.69
C ALA A 59 12.18 20.73 19.10
N TYR A 60 13.09 21.63 18.74
CA TYR A 60 14.46 21.62 19.27
C TYR A 60 14.61 22.74 20.30
N ASP A 61 15.29 22.46 21.41
CA ASP A 61 15.76 23.51 22.30
C ASP A 61 17.00 24.23 21.72
N SER A 62 17.51 25.21 22.47
CA SER A 62 18.71 25.98 22.08
C SER A 62 19.99 25.14 22.00
N THR A 63 19.99 23.92 22.53
CA THR A 63 21.11 22.96 22.48
C THR A 63 20.97 21.94 21.37
N GLY A 64 19.84 21.96 20.63
CA GLY A 64 19.52 20.98 19.60
C GLY A 64 18.91 19.69 20.14
N ALA A 65 18.53 19.63 21.41
CA ALA A 65 17.84 18.48 21.98
C ALA A 65 16.34 18.50 21.63
N PHE A 66 15.76 17.31 21.46
CA PHE A 66 14.33 17.17 21.19
C PHE A 66 13.50 17.50 22.43
N ILE A 67 12.50 18.36 22.27
CA ILE A 67 11.54 18.71 23.32
C ILE A 67 10.10 18.58 22.80
N LEU A 68 9.17 18.22 23.69
CA LEU A 68 7.74 18.21 23.42
C LEU A 68 7.09 19.45 24.07
N LEU A 69 6.54 20.33 23.26
CA LEU A 69 5.91 21.57 23.71
C LEU A 69 4.41 21.59 23.41
N PRO A 70 3.57 22.19 24.26
CA PRO A 70 2.20 22.49 23.90
C PRO A 70 2.16 23.29 22.58
N SER A 71 1.27 22.92 21.66
CA SER A 71 1.17 23.54 20.33
C SER A 71 1.14 25.08 20.35
N LYS A 72 0.55 25.70 21.39
CA LYS A 72 0.47 27.16 21.56
C LYS A 72 1.81 27.83 21.88
N ASN A 73 2.75 27.10 22.49
CA ASN A 73 4.06 27.61 22.91
C ASN A 73 5.16 27.30 21.87
N ALA A 74 4.80 26.55 20.82
CA ALA A 74 5.71 26.14 19.77
C ALA A 74 6.01 27.26 18.76
N SER A 75 5.27 28.39 18.78
CA SER A 75 5.44 29.52 17.86
C SER A 75 6.74 30.31 18.07
N ALA A 76 7.33 30.26 19.28
CA ALA A 76 8.49 31.05 19.67
C ALA A 76 9.84 30.30 19.60
N VAL A 77 9.81 29.01 19.24
CA VAL A 77 10.99 28.14 19.19
C VAL A 77 11.17 27.68 17.74
N ASN A 78 12.41 27.37 17.34
CA ASN A 78 12.67 26.62 16.11
C ASN A 78 12.00 25.25 16.21
N THR A 79 10.72 25.23 15.90
CA THR A 79 9.98 24.01 15.69
C THR A 79 10.55 23.34 14.47
N ILE A 80 10.57 22.02 14.50
CA ILE A 80 10.82 21.29 13.28
C ILE A 80 9.59 21.52 12.43
N ALA A 81 9.70 22.53 11.55
CA ALA A 81 8.62 23.21 10.84
C ALA A 81 7.44 22.29 10.65
N ALA A 82 6.45 22.39 11.55
CA ALA A 82 5.32 21.48 11.71
C ALA A 82 5.54 20.18 10.93
N PHE A 83 6.48 19.32 11.36
CA PHE A 83 6.88 18.11 10.64
C PHE A 83 5.59 17.48 10.14
N ASP A 84 5.34 17.60 8.83
CA ASP A 84 4.06 17.19 8.29
C ASP A 84 4.04 15.69 8.54
N THR A 85 3.23 15.25 9.51
CA THR A 85 3.08 13.84 9.84
C THR A 85 2.70 13.05 8.58
N LYS A 86 2.16 13.72 7.55
CA LYS A 86 1.98 13.18 6.21
C LYS A 86 3.30 12.93 5.47
N SER A 87 4.26 13.86 5.48
CA SER A 87 5.59 13.67 4.84
C SER A 87 6.35 12.48 5.43
N TYR A 88 6.27 12.27 6.75
CA TYR A 88 6.87 11.08 7.37
C TYR A 88 6.13 9.79 6.96
N ARG A 89 4.79 9.76 7.07
CA ARG A 89 3.99 8.60 6.64
C ARG A 89 4.17 8.28 5.15
N GLN A 90 4.49 9.28 4.33
CA GLN A 90 4.81 9.10 2.91
C GLN A 90 6.22 8.49 2.69
N SER A 91 7.12 8.60 3.65
CA SER A 91 8.48 8.03 3.59
C SER A 91 8.56 6.57 4.01
N GLU A 92 7.55 6.04 4.74
CA GLU A 92 7.50 4.63 5.11
C GLU A 92 7.46 3.73 3.86
N VAL A 93 8.32 2.73 3.83
CA VAL A 93 8.36 1.73 2.75
C VAL A 93 7.08 0.91 2.78
N THR A 94 6.28 1.01 1.71
CA THR A 94 4.99 0.30 1.62
C THR A 94 5.16 -1.22 1.58
N ALA A 95 4.11 -1.95 2.00
CA ALA A 95 4.08 -3.42 1.95
C ALA A 95 4.40 -3.96 0.55
N LEU A 96 3.84 -3.37 -0.51
CA LEU A 96 4.14 -3.75 -1.89
C LEU A 96 5.62 -3.60 -2.23
N LYS A 97 6.28 -2.53 -1.77
CA LYS A 97 7.72 -2.33 -2.01
C LYS A 97 8.56 -3.34 -1.22
N ARG A 98 8.14 -3.75 -0.02
CA ARG A 98 8.79 -4.83 0.75
C ARG A 98 8.66 -6.19 0.06
N LEU A 99 7.46 -6.52 -0.43
CA LEU A 99 7.19 -7.76 -1.16
C LEU A 99 8.08 -7.90 -2.41
N ARG A 100 8.49 -6.78 -3.03
CA ARG A 100 9.41 -6.80 -4.17
C ARG A 100 10.84 -7.21 -3.87
N SER A 101 11.22 -7.21 -2.60
CA SER A 101 12.55 -7.68 -2.21
C SER A 101 12.63 -9.21 -2.06
N ILE A 102 11.51 -9.92 -2.20
CA ILE A 102 11.48 -11.38 -2.10
C ILE A 102 11.97 -11.99 -3.43
N PRO A 103 13.01 -12.85 -3.42
CA PRO A 103 13.43 -13.58 -4.60
C PRO A 103 12.30 -14.42 -5.21
N ALA A 104 12.23 -14.47 -6.54
CA ALA A 104 11.18 -15.18 -7.26
C ALA A 104 11.16 -16.69 -6.97
N GLU A 105 12.33 -17.27 -6.68
CA GLU A 105 12.47 -18.67 -6.25
C GLU A 105 11.94 -18.92 -4.82
N TYR A 106 11.71 -17.89 -4.02
CA TYR A 106 11.25 -18.03 -2.63
C TYR A 106 9.72 -17.99 -2.58
N ASN A 107 9.13 -19.17 -2.79
CA ASN A 107 7.70 -19.38 -2.93
C ASN A 107 7.06 -20.09 -1.73
N THR A 108 7.85 -20.38 -0.69
CA THR A 108 7.36 -20.96 0.56
C THR A 108 7.42 -19.92 1.66
N TYR A 109 6.29 -19.68 2.30
CA TYR A 109 6.10 -18.57 3.24
C TYR A 109 5.72 -19.04 4.64
N TYR A 110 6.21 -18.31 5.64
CA TYR A 110 5.63 -18.26 6.98
C TYR A 110 5.19 -16.83 7.27
N LYS A 111 4.01 -16.70 7.89
CA LYS A 111 3.58 -15.45 8.50
C LYS A 111 3.75 -15.56 10.01
N LEU A 112 4.56 -14.66 10.57
CA LEU A 112 4.85 -14.59 12.00
C LEU A 112 4.04 -13.44 12.62
N ASP A 113 3.35 -13.74 13.71
CA ASP A 113 2.55 -12.77 14.49
C ASP A 113 3.29 -12.43 15.79
N LEU A 114 3.44 -11.14 16.07
CA LEU A 114 4.07 -10.64 17.30
C LEU A 114 2.98 -10.22 18.30
N ARG A 115 2.96 -10.86 19.48
CA ARG A 115 2.01 -10.55 20.54
C ARG A 115 2.37 -9.22 21.19
N ASP A 116 1.43 -8.27 21.13
CA ASP A 116 1.56 -6.96 21.78
C ASP A 116 2.86 -6.24 21.40
N ALA A 117 3.16 -6.21 20.09
CA ALA A 117 4.48 -5.91 19.56
C ALA A 117 5.08 -4.57 20.04
N TYR A 118 4.28 -3.50 20.18
CA TYR A 118 4.76 -2.21 20.71
C TYR A 118 5.32 -2.33 22.13
N SER A 119 4.75 -3.22 22.96
CA SER A 119 5.22 -3.43 24.32
C SER A 119 6.59 -4.10 24.40
N SER A 120 7.13 -4.60 23.29
CA SER A 120 8.50 -5.15 23.24
C SER A 120 9.56 -4.05 23.10
N VAL A 121 9.17 -2.80 22.83
CA VAL A 121 10.10 -1.68 22.66
C VAL A 121 10.03 -0.77 23.88
N ALA A 122 11.14 -0.66 24.59
CA ALA A 122 11.27 0.25 25.74
C ALA A 122 11.27 1.71 25.28
N ILE A 123 10.73 2.59 26.12
CA ILE A 123 10.80 4.04 25.94
C ILE A 123 11.74 4.67 26.96
N ASP A 124 12.44 5.72 26.54
CA ASP A 124 13.38 6.45 27.39
C ASP A 124 12.68 7.03 28.63
N GLY A 125 13.37 7.02 29.76
CA GLY A 125 12.85 7.47 31.06
C GLY A 125 12.29 8.90 31.04
N SER A 126 12.86 9.80 30.22
CA SER A 126 12.34 11.15 30.06
C SER A 126 10.94 11.18 29.43
N LEU A 127 10.68 10.31 28.46
CA LEU A 127 9.40 10.18 27.76
C LEU A 127 8.36 9.40 28.58
N GLN A 128 8.79 8.44 29.42
CA GLN A 128 7.90 7.67 30.30
C GLN A 128 6.99 8.57 31.14
N ARG A 129 7.51 9.73 31.55
CA ARG A 129 6.80 10.73 32.37
C ARG A 129 5.60 11.36 31.66
N CYS A 130 5.56 11.33 30.33
CA CYS A 130 4.42 11.81 29.52
C CYS A 130 3.28 10.79 29.41
N PHE A 131 3.52 9.54 29.83
CA PHE A 131 2.58 8.43 29.71
C PHE A 131 2.21 7.88 31.08
N GLY A 132 1.90 8.80 32.01
CA GLY A 132 1.41 8.47 33.34
C GLY A 132 -0.02 7.95 33.30
N VAL A 133 -0.38 7.12 34.26
CA VAL A 133 -1.71 6.50 34.39
C VAL A 133 -2.09 6.41 35.86
N LEU A 134 -3.36 6.64 36.15
CA LEU A 134 -3.95 6.46 37.47
C LEU A 134 -4.87 5.23 37.48
N SER A 135 -4.72 4.39 38.49
CA SER A 135 -5.70 3.36 38.86
C SER A 135 -6.04 3.49 40.35
N TYR A 136 -7.05 2.77 40.80
CA TYR A 136 -7.40 2.68 42.21
C TYR A 136 -7.24 1.23 42.69
N ASP A 137 -6.73 1.04 43.90
CA ASP A 137 -6.63 -0.28 44.50
C ASP A 137 -7.96 -0.74 45.12
N VAL A 138 -7.94 -1.87 45.83
CA VAL A 138 -9.14 -2.44 46.50
C VAL A 138 -9.70 -1.57 47.62
N ASN A 139 -8.89 -0.66 48.16
CA ASN A 139 -9.27 0.29 49.21
C ASN A 139 -9.65 1.66 48.63
N ASN A 140 -9.71 1.77 47.29
CA ASN A 140 -9.95 3.02 46.56
C ASN A 140 -8.82 4.06 46.74
N GLU A 141 -7.60 3.61 47.04
CA GLU A 141 -6.42 4.47 47.10
C GLU A 141 -5.78 4.64 45.72
N PRO A 142 -5.34 5.87 45.36
CA PRO A 142 -4.78 6.16 44.04
C PRO A 142 -3.40 5.50 43.87
N CYS A 143 -3.25 4.74 42.79
CA CYS A 143 -2.01 4.11 42.35
C CYS A 143 -1.56 4.73 41.03
N TYR A 144 -0.40 5.36 41.02
CA TYR A 144 0.18 5.98 39.83
C TYR A 144 1.19 5.07 39.16
N TRP A 145 1.14 5.06 37.83
CA TRP A 145 1.98 4.23 36.99
C TRP A 145 2.58 5.06 35.87
N ARG A 146 3.81 4.78 35.48
CA ARG A 146 4.40 5.25 34.22
C ARG A 146 4.53 4.08 33.24
N TYR A 147 4.19 4.31 31.98
CA TYR A 147 4.52 3.35 30.93
C TYR A 147 6.03 3.27 30.72
N CYS A 148 6.55 2.06 30.52
CA CYS A 148 7.97 1.81 30.27
C CYS A 148 8.25 1.34 28.84
N VAL A 149 7.20 1.11 28.06
CA VAL A 149 7.23 0.59 26.69
C VAL A 149 6.39 1.47 25.76
N LEU A 150 6.52 1.32 24.43
CA LEU A 150 5.78 2.14 23.47
C LEU A 150 4.26 1.99 23.69
N PRO A 151 3.55 3.09 24.02
CA PRO A 151 2.12 3.02 24.27
C PRO A 151 1.34 2.99 22.95
N GLN A 152 0.23 2.27 22.95
CA GLN A 152 -0.71 2.27 21.82
C GLN A 152 -1.52 3.56 21.80
N GLY A 153 -1.66 4.16 20.62
CA GLY A 153 -2.40 5.41 20.41
C GLY A 153 -1.52 6.67 20.35
N TRP A 154 -0.23 6.56 20.68
CA TRP A 154 0.72 7.65 20.46
C TRP A 154 1.08 7.72 18.97
N GLN A 155 1.06 8.92 18.40
CA GLN A 155 1.26 9.12 16.96
C GLN A 155 2.64 8.69 16.46
N TRP A 156 3.64 8.66 17.35
CA TRP A 156 5.03 8.31 17.02
C TRP A 156 5.38 6.83 17.30
N SER A 157 4.50 6.05 17.95
CA SER A 157 4.78 4.65 18.27
C SER A 157 5.03 3.80 17.03
N SER A 158 4.27 4.02 15.95
CA SER A 158 4.45 3.27 14.69
C SER A 158 5.83 3.49 14.08
N LEU A 159 6.34 4.73 14.15
CA LEU A 159 7.67 5.10 13.64
C LEU A 159 8.76 4.38 14.44
N LEU A 160 8.75 4.56 15.76
CA LEU A 160 9.79 4.00 16.62
C LEU A 160 9.79 2.48 16.57
N PHE A 161 8.60 1.88 16.52
CA PHE A 161 8.46 0.44 16.33
C PHE A 161 8.97 -0.01 14.96
N GLY A 162 8.65 0.73 13.88
CA GLY A 162 9.17 0.45 12.54
C GLY A 162 10.70 0.41 12.51
N SER A 163 11.36 1.38 13.16
CA SER A 163 12.83 1.40 13.30
C SER A 163 13.37 0.21 14.09
N ALA A 164 12.71 -0.16 15.20
CA ALA A 164 13.09 -1.34 15.98
C ALA A 164 12.95 -2.64 15.14
N MET A 165 11.88 -2.75 14.34
CA MET A 165 11.66 -3.89 13.46
C MET A 165 12.67 -3.95 12.30
N GLU A 166 13.12 -2.82 11.74
CA GLU A 166 14.23 -2.83 10.78
C GLU A 166 15.51 -3.40 11.41
N PHE A 167 15.83 -2.97 12.63
CA PHE A 167 16.98 -3.49 13.37
C PHE A 167 16.88 -5.01 13.58
N MET A 168 15.71 -5.50 14.01
CA MET A 168 15.46 -6.94 14.15
C MET A 168 15.62 -7.69 12.83
N VAL A 169 15.09 -7.15 11.72
CA VAL A 169 15.23 -7.76 10.39
C VAL A 169 16.68 -7.80 9.92
N ILE A 170 17.50 -6.79 10.24
CA ILE A 170 18.94 -6.81 9.95
C ILE A 170 19.62 -7.96 10.70
N ILE A 171 19.42 -8.06 12.02
CA ILE A 171 19.99 -9.14 12.84
C ILE A 171 19.61 -10.52 12.30
N ILE A 172 18.32 -10.72 12.01
CA ILE A 172 17.84 -12.01 11.50
C ILE A 172 18.47 -12.31 10.14
N ARG A 173 18.53 -11.33 9.22
CA ARG A 173 19.17 -11.52 7.91
C ARG A 173 20.64 -11.88 8.03
N ASP A 174 21.37 -11.25 8.94
CA ASP A 174 22.78 -11.55 9.17
C ASP A 174 22.95 -12.99 9.69
N ARG A 175 22.14 -13.43 10.66
CA ARG A 175 22.15 -14.83 11.13
C ARG A 175 21.79 -15.83 10.03
N LEU A 176 20.77 -15.53 9.21
CA LEU A 176 20.40 -16.39 8.08
C LEU A 176 21.57 -16.54 7.09
N ARG A 177 22.29 -15.44 6.82
CA ARG A 177 23.48 -15.44 5.95
C ARG A 177 24.63 -16.25 6.55
N GLU A 178 24.95 -16.04 7.82
CA GLU A 178 26.03 -16.75 8.53
C GLU A 178 25.81 -18.27 8.51
N HIS A 179 24.56 -18.72 8.63
CA HIS A 179 24.20 -20.14 8.60
C HIS A 179 23.89 -20.67 7.19
N GLY A 180 24.04 -19.84 6.15
CA GLY A 180 23.78 -20.24 4.76
C GLY A 180 22.33 -20.63 4.48
N ILE A 181 21.35 -20.06 5.20
CA ILE A 181 19.94 -20.38 5.07
C ILE A 181 19.34 -19.53 3.92
N PRO A 182 18.86 -20.14 2.81
CA PRO A 182 18.29 -19.42 1.67
C PRO A 182 16.85 -18.97 1.96
N ALA A 183 16.74 -17.93 2.78
CA ALA A 183 15.49 -17.30 3.16
C ALA A 183 15.66 -15.78 3.28
N VAL A 184 14.55 -15.05 3.12
CA VAL A 184 14.46 -13.63 3.43
C VAL A 184 13.36 -13.40 4.46
N ILE A 185 13.58 -12.38 5.29
CA ILE A 185 12.56 -11.86 6.19
C ILE A 185 12.24 -10.41 5.83
N ILE A 186 10.95 -10.08 5.83
CA ILE A 186 10.42 -8.73 5.62
C ILE A 186 9.37 -8.43 6.69
N HIS A 187 9.12 -7.15 6.92
CA HIS A 187 8.04 -6.71 7.81
C HIS A 187 7.31 -5.51 7.21
N CYS A 188 6.07 -5.31 7.66
CA CYS A 188 5.34 -4.06 7.52
C CYS A 188 4.57 -3.83 8.81
N LYS A 189 5.10 -2.95 9.67
CA LYS A 189 4.64 -2.79 11.05
C LYS A 189 4.81 -4.11 11.81
N ASP A 190 3.77 -4.62 12.44
CA ASP A 190 3.75 -5.84 13.25
C ASP A 190 3.57 -7.13 12.43
N ASP A 191 3.18 -7.03 11.16
CA ASP A 191 3.13 -8.18 10.25
C ASP A 191 4.56 -8.55 9.77
N VAL A 192 4.98 -9.79 10.02
CA VAL A 192 6.29 -10.33 9.60
C VAL A 192 6.10 -11.51 8.65
N VAL A 193 6.87 -11.54 7.57
CA VAL A 193 6.88 -12.62 6.59
C VAL A 193 8.28 -13.14 6.40
N ILE A 194 8.40 -14.47 6.42
CA ILE A 194 9.61 -15.20 6.05
C ILE A 194 9.31 -15.94 4.75
N ALA A 195 10.16 -15.77 3.74
CA ALA A 195 10.05 -16.43 2.45
C ALA A 195 11.34 -17.23 2.19
N ALA A 196 11.21 -18.48 1.76
CA ALA A 196 12.34 -19.35 1.44
C ALA A 196 12.07 -20.19 0.19
N CYS A 197 13.13 -20.82 -0.34
CA CYS A 197 13.05 -21.65 -1.54
C CYS A 197 12.34 -23.00 -1.33
N CYS A 198 12.22 -23.48 -0.09
CA CYS A 198 11.52 -24.73 0.23
C CYS A 198 11.04 -24.76 1.69
N PRO A 199 10.12 -25.69 2.04
CA PRO A 199 9.60 -25.83 3.40
C PRO A 199 10.66 -26.05 4.48
N ASN A 200 11.71 -26.82 4.18
CA ASN A 200 12.78 -27.10 5.15
C ASN A 200 13.54 -25.82 5.53
N HIS A 201 13.99 -25.04 4.54
CA HIS A 201 14.67 -23.77 4.80
C HIS A 201 13.73 -22.74 5.45
N ALA A 202 12.44 -22.74 5.08
CA ALA A 202 11.45 -21.88 5.70
C ALA A 202 11.28 -22.18 7.20
N ALA A 203 11.25 -23.46 7.59
CA ALA A 203 11.14 -23.87 8.98
C ALA A 203 12.40 -23.53 9.81
N ILE A 204 13.59 -23.75 9.25
CA ILE A 204 14.86 -23.36 9.90
C ILE A 204 14.92 -21.84 10.07
N ALA A 205 14.55 -21.08 9.04
CA ALA A 205 14.52 -19.63 9.09
C ALA A 205 13.50 -19.10 10.12
N LEU A 206 12.34 -19.76 10.25
CA LEU A 206 11.36 -19.44 11.29
C LEU A 206 11.94 -19.64 12.69
N SER A 207 12.61 -20.77 12.94
CA SER A 207 13.25 -21.01 14.24
C SER A 207 14.27 -19.92 14.56
N CYS A 208 15.17 -19.63 13.61
CA CYS A 208 16.16 -18.56 13.76
C CYS A 208 15.51 -17.20 14.06
N ALA A 209 14.42 -16.86 13.37
CA ALA A 209 13.70 -15.61 13.61
C ALA A 209 13.06 -15.58 15.01
N LYS A 210 12.45 -16.67 15.45
CA LYS A 210 11.87 -16.78 16.80
C LYS A 210 12.94 -16.60 17.88
N ASP A 211 14.10 -17.23 17.71
CA ASP A 211 15.20 -17.13 18.66
C ASP A 211 15.72 -15.69 18.76
N CYS A 212 15.91 -15.01 17.61
CA CYS A 212 16.25 -13.59 17.59
C CYS A 212 15.19 -12.72 18.28
N PHE A 213 13.90 -12.94 17.97
CA PHE A 213 12.84 -12.15 18.60
C PHE A 213 12.83 -12.35 20.13
N ALA A 214 12.96 -13.60 20.59
CA ALA A 214 12.97 -13.92 22.01
C ALA A 214 14.16 -13.26 22.75
N GLU A 215 15.35 -13.26 22.13
CA GLU A 215 16.55 -12.61 22.68
C GLU A 215 16.35 -11.10 22.93
N PHE A 216 15.57 -10.44 22.07
CA PHE A 216 15.24 -9.02 22.18
C PHE A 216 13.87 -8.77 22.84
N SER A 217 13.37 -9.71 23.63
CA SER A 217 12.10 -9.58 24.39
C SER A 217 10.84 -9.39 23.55
N PHE A 218 10.88 -9.74 22.26
CA PHE A 218 9.69 -9.86 21.43
C PHE A 218 8.99 -11.20 21.71
N CYS A 219 7.67 -11.14 21.88
CA CYS A 219 6.86 -12.32 22.12
C CYS A 219 6.22 -12.78 20.82
N VAL A 220 6.67 -13.92 20.28
CA VAL A 220 6.03 -14.54 19.12
C VAL A 220 4.73 -15.22 19.54
N ASN A 221 3.68 -15.02 18.76
CA ASN A 221 2.38 -15.66 18.96
C ASN A 221 2.27 -16.91 18.09
N ASP A 222 2.64 -18.06 18.66
CA ASP A 222 2.63 -19.34 17.94
C ASP A 222 1.24 -19.76 17.44
N GLN A 223 0.16 -19.33 18.11
CA GLN A 223 -1.21 -19.68 17.71
C GLN A 223 -1.67 -18.97 16.43
N LYS A 224 -1.09 -17.78 16.15
CA LYS A 224 -1.42 -16.99 14.95
C LYS A 224 -0.31 -17.03 13.89
N THR A 225 0.87 -17.51 14.26
CA THR A 225 1.94 -17.81 13.32
C THR A 225 1.55 -19.03 12.51
N TYR A 226 1.62 -18.95 11.19
CA TYR A 226 1.23 -20.07 10.31
C TYR A 226 2.16 -20.22 9.11
N GLY A 227 2.18 -21.44 8.58
CA GLY A 227 3.01 -21.89 7.48
C GLY A 227 3.53 -23.31 7.76
N PRO A 228 4.32 -23.90 6.85
CA PRO A 228 4.72 -23.32 5.58
C PRO A 228 3.53 -23.28 4.62
N ALA A 229 3.39 -22.22 3.85
CA ALA A 229 2.32 -22.04 2.88
C ALA A 229 2.85 -21.54 1.54
N ASP A 230 2.19 -21.89 0.43
CA ASP A 230 2.48 -21.34 -0.91
C ASP A 230 1.76 -20.01 -1.18
N ARG A 231 0.88 -19.61 -0.24
CA ARG A 231 0.03 -18.43 -0.26
C ARG A 231 -0.10 -17.82 1.13
N ILE A 232 0.03 -16.50 1.24
CA ILE A 232 -0.15 -15.76 2.51
C ILE A 232 -0.89 -14.44 2.29
N CYS A 233 -1.60 -13.97 3.31
CA CYS A 233 -2.15 -12.61 3.35
C CYS A 233 -1.24 -11.69 4.18
N PHE A 234 -0.67 -10.68 3.53
CA PHE A 234 0.26 -9.70 4.09
C PHE A 234 -0.23 -8.29 3.85
N PHE A 235 -0.59 -7.57 4.93
CA PHE A 235 -1.00 -6.16 4.89
C PHE A 235 -2.07 -5.82 3.83
N GLY A 236 -3.09 -6.67 3.69
CA GLY A 236 -4.17 -6.49 2.72
C GLY A 236 -3.84 -6.92 1.28
N PHE A 237 -2.74 -7.66 1.10
CA PHE A 237 -2.40 -8.32 -0.17
C PHE A 237 -2.31 -9.82 0.02
N ASP A 238 -2.89 -10.55 -0.91
CA ASP A 238 -2.68 -11.96 -1.08
C ASP A 238 -1.46 -12.19 -1.97
N LEU A 239 -0.43 -12.80 -1.39
CA LEU A 239 0.81 -13.16 -2.07
C LEU A 239 0.77 -14.66 -2.37
N LYS A 240 0.91 -15.02 -3.65
CA LYS A 240 1.05 -16.40 -4.11
C LYS A 240 2.09 -16.47 -5.22
N ARG A 241 3.12 -17.31 -5.04
CA ARG A 241 4.22 -17.47 -6.01
C ARG A 241 4.76 -16.13 -6.54
N ASN A 242 5.06 -15.18 -5.65
CA ASN A 242 5.57 -13.86 -6.03
C ASN A 242 4.63 -13.00 -6.91
N CYS A 243 3.36 -13.37 -7.00
CA CYS A 243 2.29 -12.53 -7.51
C CYS A 243 1.44 -12.02 -6.36
N VAL A 244 1.02 -10.76 -6.43
CA VAL A 244 0.20 -10.09 -5.43
C VAL A 244 -1.14 -9.67 -6.00
N ALA A 245 -2.20 -9.82 -5.23
CA ALA A 245 -3.51 -9.22 -5.49
C ALA A 245 -4.01 -8.56 -4.20
N PRO A 246 -4.66 -7.38 -4.23
CA PRO A 246 -5.26 -6.79 -3.05
C PRO A 246 -6.41 -7.68 -2.56
N THR A 247 -6.54 -7.79 -1.24
CA THR A 247 -7.59 -8.58 -0.60
C THR A 247 -8.41 -7.69 0.31
N LEU A 248 -9.74 -7.77 0.17
CA LEU A 248 -10.63 -7.03 1.05
C LEU A 248 -10.77 -7.76 2.38
N LYS A 249 -10.77 -6.99 3.47
CA LYS A 249 -11.03 -7.54 4.81
C LYS A 249 -12.42 -8.19 4.91
N LYS A 250 -13.38 -7.67 4.15
CA LYS A 250 -14.69 -8.26 3.95
C LYS A 250 -14.89 -8.37 2.45
N GLU A 251 -14.87 -9.59 1.93
CA GLU A 251 -15.33 -9.83 0.56
C GLU A 251 -16.79 -9.40 0.47
N PHE A 252 -17.13 -8.71 -0.61
CA PHE A 252 -18.52 -8.36 -0.90
C PHE A 252 -19.04 -9.26 -2.03
N THR A 253 -20.31 -9.60 -1.96
CA THR A 253 -20.99 -10.50 -2.91
C THR A 253 -21.94 -9.71 -3.81
N THR A 254 -22.59 -10.38 -4.76
CA THR A 254 -23.68 -9.78 -5.57
C THR A 254 -24.74 -9.14 -4.69
N THR A 255 -25.12 -9.77 -3.56
CA THR A 255 -26.08 -9.19 -2.60
C THR A 255 -25.59 -7.87 -2.00
N THR A 256 -24.28 -7.73 -1.74
CA THR A 256 -23.73 -6.46 -1.25
C THR A 256 -23.80 -5.38 -2.32
N VAL A 257 -23.57 -5.74 -3.59
CA VAL A 257 -23.68 -4.83 -4.74
C VAL A 257 -25.12 -4.36 -4.91
N ASP A 258 -26.09 -5.28 -4.85
CA ASP A 258 -27.52 -4.95 -4.95
C ASP A 258 -27.97 -4.02 -3.83
N LEU A 259 -27.51 -4.27 -2.60
CA LEU A 259 -27.78 -3.39 -1.46
C LEU A 259 -27.17 -2.01 -1.68
N ALA A 260 -25.91 -1.94 -2.14
CA ALA A 260 -25.24 -0.68 -2.42
C ALA A 260 -25.94 0.13 -3.51
N LEU A 261 -26.41 -0.52 -4.58
CA LEU A 261 -27.20 0.13 -5.62
C LEU A 261 -28.56 0.58 -5.11
N THR A 262 -29.20 -0.20 -4.24
CA THR A 262 -30.45 0.20 -3.59
C THR A 262 -30.23 1.46 -2.74
N GLU A 263 -29.17 1.49 -1.93
CA GLU A 263 -28.78 2.67 -1.13
C GLU A 263 -28.53 3.91 -2.01
N TRP A 264 -27.88 3.72 -3.17
CA TRP A 264 -27.62 4.81 -4.13
C TRP A 264 -28.92 5.40 -4.71
N ARG A 265 -29.90 4.53 -5.01
CA ARG A 265 -31.20 4.88 -5.62
C ARG A 265 -32.19 5.52 -4.65
N LEU A 266 -31.97 5.45 -3.35
CA LEU A 266 -32.86 6.07 -2.37
C LEU A 266 -32.76 7.61 -2.43
N GLU A 267 -33.73 8.24 -3.10
CA GLU A 267 -33.77 9.71 -3.30
C GLU A 267 -34.53 10.49 -2.21
N SER A 268 -35.14 9.84 -1.22
CA SER A 268 -36.08 10.52 -0.32
C SER A 268 -35.44 11.11 0.95
N GLY A 269 -35.51 12.44 1.07
CA GLY A 269 -35.21 13.22 2.28
C GLY A 269 -34.26 14.40 2.05
N SER A 270 -34.20 15.32 3.02
CA SER A 270 -33.31 16.51 3.01
C SER A 270 -31.80 16.20 3.07
N ASP A 271 -31.43 14.93 3.25
CA ASP A 271 -30.04 14.47 3.48
C ASP A 271 -29.49 13.58 2.34
N SER A 272 -30.15 13.58 1.17
CA SER A 272 -29.78 12.73 0.01
C SER A 272 -28.34 12.96 -0.47
N ARG A 273 -27.87 14.20 -0.44
CA ARG A 273 -26.52 14.59 -0.85
C ARG A 273 -25.44 14.03 0.06
N GLN A 274 -25.60 14.10 1.38
CA GLN A 274 -24.62 13.58 2.34
C GLN A 274 -24.56 12.05 2.31
N ARG A 275 -25.70 11.39 2.07
CA ARG A 275 -25.75 9.93 1.84
C ARG A 275 -24.97 9.54 0.59
N ARG A 276 -25.19 10.22 -0.54
CA ARG A 276 -24.42 10.00 -1.78
C ARG A 276 -22.92 10.24 -1.58
N LEU A 277 -22.55 11.29 -0.84
CA LEU A 277 -21.15 11.53 -0.47
C LEU A 277 -20.54 10.41 0.36
N THR A 278 -21.28 9.90 1.35
CA THR A 278 -20.82 8.80 2.22
C THR A 278 -20.64 7.52 1.41
N TRP A 279 -21.61 7.21 0.54
CA TRP A 279 -21.55 6.10 -0.40
C TRP A 279 -20.35 6.20 -1.34
N LEU A 280 -20.16 7.36 -1.99
CA LEU A 280 -19.05 7.58 -2.93
C LEU A 280 -17.69 7.51 -2.23
N ARG A 281 -17.54 8.07 -1.03
CA ARG A 281 -16.30 7.97 -0.23
C ARG A 281 -15.98 6.52 0.09
N HIS A 282 -16.98 5.73 0.47
CA HIS A 282 -16.82 4.32 0.79
C HIS A 282 -16.34 3.51 -0.42
N TRP A 283 -17.08 3.56 -1.52
CA TRP A 283 -16.79 2.73 -2.71
C TRP A 283 -15.59 3.21 -3.50
N CYS A 284 -15.36 4.53 -3.61
CA CYS A 284 -14.09 5.04 -4.14
C CYS A 284 -12.91 4.54 -3.31
N GLY A 285 -13.03 4.55 -1.97
CA GLY A 285 -12.00 4.06 -1.07
C GLY A 285 -11.67 2.58 -1.28
N ILE A 286 -12.70 1.73 -1.40
CA ILE A 286 -12.55 0.30 -1.70
C ILE A 286 -11.84 0.11 -3.05
N PHE A 287 -12.37 0.71 -4.11
CA PHE A 287 -11.86 0.45 -5.46
C PHE A 287 -10.50 1.08 -5.72
N GLN A 288 -10.14 2.14 -5.02
CA GLN A 288 -8.81 2.75 -5.09
C GLN A 288 -7.69 1.77 -4.73
N CYS A 289 -7.94 0.78 -3.86
CA CYS A 289 -6.97 -0.27 -3.52
C CYS A 289 -6.58 -1.14 -4.73
N PHE A 290 -7.47 -1.29 -5.71
CA PHE A 290 -7.23 -2.09 -6.91
C PHE A 290 -6.70 -1.29 -8.08
N LYS A 291 -6.48 0.03 -7.96
CA LYS A 291 -6.14 0.91 -9.10
C LYS A 291 -4.97 0.39 -9.95
N ALA A 292 -3.92 -0.15 -9.33
CA ALA A 292 -2.76 -0.68 -10.04
C ALA A 292 -3.00 -2.02 -10.77
N HIS A 293 -4.15 -2.66 -10.52
CA HIS A 293 -4.59 -3.96 -11.05
C HIS A 293 -5.74 -3.84 -12.06
N MET A 294 -6.25 -2.62 -12.27
CA MET A 294 -7.37 -2.33 -13.17
C MET A 294 -6.91 -2.23 -14.62
N ASP A 295 -7.75 -2.65 -15.55
CA ASP A 295 -7.61 -2.25 -16.95
C ASP A 295 -8.08 -0.79 -17.15
N HIS A 296 -7.93 -0.26 -18.37
CA HIS A 296 -8.32 1.12 -18.64
C HIS A 296 -9.81 1.38 -18.38
N GLN A 297 -10.66 0.39 -18.66
CA GLN A 297 -12.11 0.57 -18.56
C GLN A 297 -12.55 0.69 -17.10
N CYS A 298 -11.93 -0.08 -16.22
CA CYS A 298 -12.14 -0.01 -14.78
C CYS A 298 -11.51 1.25 -14.19
N MET A 299 -10.35 1.69 -14.68
CA MET A 299 -9.78 2.98 -14.26
C MET A 299 -10.66 4.16 -14.64
N ASP A 300 -11.20 4.19 -15.87
CA ASP A 300 -12.14 5.23 -16.30
C ASP A 300 -13.42 5.21 -15.46
N ALA A 301 -13.93 4.03 -15.13
CA ALA A 301 -15.06 3.88 -14.21
C ALA A 301 -14.75 4.45 -12.81
N LEU A 302 -13.59 4.12 -12.24
CA LEU A 302 -13.16 4.67 -10.95
C LEU A 302 -13.01 6.20 -10.99
N HIS A 303 -12.45 6.74 -12.07
CA HIS A 303 -12.36 8.19 -12.27
C HIS A 303 -13.74 8.84 -12.37
N HIS A 304 -14.71 8.17 -12.99
CA HIS A 304 -16.09 8.64 -13.04
C HIS A 304 -16.72 8.73 -11.64
N LEU A 305 -16.51 7.72 -10.77
CA LEU A 305 -16.95 7.79 -9.37
C LEU A 305 -16.26 8.93 -8.61
N GLN A 306 -14.96 9.16 -8.85
CA GLN A 306 -14.20 10.24 -8.22
C GLN A 306 -14.66 11.63 -8.69
N GLN A 307 -15.03 11.76 -9.96
CA GLN A 307 -15.64 12.98 -10.50
C GLN A 307 -17.01 13.23 -9.86
N ALA A 308 -17.84 12.19 -9.70
CA ALA A 308 -19.09 12.29 -8.96
C ALA A 308 -18.84 12.69 -7.50
N LEU A 309 -17.84 12.11 -6.83
CA LEU A 309 -17.47 12.48 -5.47
C LEU A 309 -17.10 13.98 -5.38
N SER A 310 -16.27 14.46 -6.30
CA SER A 310 -15.91 15.89 -6.37
C SER A 310 -17.12 16.78 -6.64
N PHE A 311 -18.01 16.37 -7.54
CA PHE A 311 -19.25 17.08 -7.84
C PHE A 311 -20.13 17.24 -6.59
N TYR A 312 -20.43 16.15 -5.89
CA TYR A 312 -21.26 16.18 -4.67
C TYR A 312 -20.58 16.90 -3.49
N GLN A 313 -19.29 17.24 -3.56
CA GLN A 313 -18.59 18.04 -2.55
C GLN A 313 -18.77 19.56 -2.74
N LYS A 314 -19.07 20.05 -3.96
CA LYS A 314 -19.17 21.48 -4.28
C LYS A 314 -20.47 22.11 -3.77
N THR A 315 -20.44 23.20 -3.00
CA THR A 315 -21.66 23.85 -2.47
C THR A 315 -22.64 24.23 -3.59
N ASP A 316 -23.94 24.36 -3.30
CA ASP A 316 -24.97 24.59 -4.32
C ASP A 316 -24.71 25.85 -5.19
N GLU A 317 -23.98 26.84 -4.66
CA GLU A 317 -23.52 28.03 -5.39
C GLU A 317 -22.40 27.76 -6.42
N GLN A 318 -21.72 26.62 -6.31
CA GLN A 318 -20.59 26.18 -7.16
C GLN A 318 -20.98 25.08 -8.15
N VAL A 319 -22.22 24.62 -8.10
CA VAL A 319 -22.75 23.58 -8.99
C VAL A 319 -23.25 24.23 -10.26
N ASP A 320 -22.57 23.97 -11.37
CA ASP A 320 -23.07 24.33 -12.69
C ASP A 320 -24.35 23.50 -12.97
N ASN A 321 -25.50 24.19 -13.03
CA ASN A 321 -26.84 23.57 -13.17
C ASN A 321 -27.01 22.76 -14.48
N SER A 322 -26.02 22.77 -15.37
CA SER A 322 -25.98 21.98 -16.60
C SER A 322 -25.71 20.48 -16.38
N VAL A 323 -25.33 20.04 -15.17
CA VAL A 323 -24.96 18.64 -14.86
C VAL A 323 -26.04 17.89 -14.04
N GLN A 324 -27.14 18.55 -13.67
CA GLN A 324 -28.22 17.98 -12.83
C GLN A 324 -29.22 17.05 -13.58
N ASN A 325 -28.79 16.34 -14.62
CA ASN A 325 -29.67 15.38 -15.31
C ASN A 325 -29.65 14.01 -14.63
N GLY A 326 -30.79 13.31 -14.62
CA GLY A 326 -30.90 11.90 -14.20
C GLY A 326 -29.89 10.96 -14.88
N ASP A 327 -29.39 11.37 -16.05
CA ASP A 327 -28.28 10.73 -16.78
C ASP A 327 -26.99 10.61 -15.96
N PHE A 328 -26.69 11.59 -15.08
CA PHE A 328 -25.47 11.55 -14.27
C PHE A 328 -25.56 10.47 -13.18
N SER A 329 -26.69 10.35 -12.50
CA SER A 329 -26.88 9.31 -11.48
C SER A 329 -26.81 7.91 -12.08
N ALA A 330 -27.47 7.70 -13.23
CA ALA A 330 -27.41 6.42 -13.96
C ALA A 330 -25.98 6.10 -14.43
N SER A 331 -25.21 7.11 -14.88
CA SER A 331 -23.82 6.90 -15.28
C SER A 331 -22.91 6.47 -14.13
N VAL A 332 -23.18 6.93 -12.90
CA VAL A 332 -22.47 6.47 -11.69
C VAL A 332 -22.78 5.01 -11.39
N GLU A 333 -24.05 4.59 -11.52
CA GLU A 333 -24.43 3.17 -11.38
C GLU A 333 -23.72 2.29 -12.39
N ILE A 334 -23.65 2.70 -13.66
CA ILE A 334 -22.94 1.96 -14.72
C ILE A 334 -21.46 1.82 -14.39
N ALA A 335 -20.81 2.92 -13.95
CA ALA A 335 -19.41 2.90 -13.58
C ALA A 335 -19.16 2.00 -12.35
N PHE A 336 -20.03 2.06 -11.35
CA PHE A 336 -19.96 1.17 -10.18
C PHE A 336 -20.13 -0.30 -10.56
N GLY A 337 -21.16 -0.62 -11.37
CA GLY A 337 -21.40 -1.97 -11.87
C GLY A 337 -20.17 -2.53 -12.60
N LYS A 338 -19.49 -1.70 -13.40
CA LYS A 338 -18.27 -2.10 -14.10
C LYS A 338 -17.13 -2.50 -13.16
N LEU A 339 -16.94 -1.74 -12.07
CA LEU A 339 -15.96 -2.06 -11.04
C LEU A 339 -16.33 -3.34 -10.27
N CYS A 340 -17.62 -3.56 -10.02
CA CYS A 340 -18.13 -4.78 -9.41
C CYS A 340 -17.93 -6.01 -10.31
N THR A 341 -18.22 -5.91 -11.61
CA THR A 341 -17.96 -6.98 -12.60
C THR A 341 -16.47 -7.35 -12.64
N MET A 342 -15.58 -6.36 -12.60
CA MET A 342 -14.13 -6.62 -12.49
C MET A 342 -13.80 -7.47 -11.27
N TYR A 343 -14.34 -7.13 -10.09
CA TYR A 343 -14.04 -7.84 -8.85
C TYR A 343 -14.69 -9.22 -8.77
N LEU A 344 -15.99 -9.32 -9.07
CA LEU A 344 -16.81 -10.52 -8.86
C LEU A 344 -16.69 -11.55 -10.00
N GLU A 345 -16.67 -11.09 -11.25
CA GLU A 345 -16.76 -11.98 -12.42
C GLU A 345 -15.40 -12.22 -13.06
N ASN A 346 -14.63 -11.15 -13.27
CA ASN A 346 -13.34 -11.25 -13.95
C ASN A 346 -12.19 -11.64 -13.00
N GLY A 347 -12.34 -11.34 -11.71
CA GLY A 347 -11.28 -11.43 -10.73
C GLY A 347 -10.23 -10.31 -10.89
N VAL A 348 -9.44 -10.11 -9.83
CA VAL A 348 -8.37 -9.11 -9.84
C VAL A 348 -7.11 -9.70 -10.46
N THR A 349 -6.56 -9.03 -11.46
CA THR A 349 -5.29 -9.43 -12.11
C THR A 349 -4.15 -9.42 -11.09
N PRO A 350 -3.51 -10.58 -10.81
CA PRO A 350 -2.33 -10.62 -9.95
C PRO A 350 -1.14 -9.93 -10.62
N LEU A 351 -0.36 -9.18 -9.85
CA LEU A 351 0.84 -8.50 -10.34
C LEU A 351 2.09 -9.19 -9.81
N PHE A 352 3.06 -9.43 -10.67
CA PHE A 352 4.35 -9.95 -10.30
C PHE A 352 5.15 -8.91 -9.49
N THR A 353 5.65 -9.34 -8.34
CA THR A 353 6.53 -8.53 -7.49
C THR A 353 7.89 -9.16 -7.25
N GLY A 354 8.11 -10.43 -7.56
CA GLY A 354 9.35 -11.13 -7.20
C GLY A 354 10.63 -10.50 -7.78
N LEU A 355 11.72 -10.61 -7.04
CA LEU A 355 13.06 -10.28 -7.51
C LEU A 355 13.62 -11.48 -8.30
N LEU A 356 13.81 -11.29 -9.60
CA LEU A 356 14.38 -12.31 -10.47
C LEU A 356 15.91 -12.22 -10.48
N ARG A 357 16.55 -13.34 -10.84
CA ARG A 357 17.97 -13.34 -11.15
C ARG A 357 18.23 -12.52 -12.41
N PHE A 358 19.43 -11.95 -12.48
CA PHE A 358 19.84 -11.15 -13.63
C PHE A 358 19.83 -11.97 -14.93
N GLU A 359 20.26 -13.24 -14.86
CA GLU A 359 20.29 -14.17 -15.99
C GLU A 359 18.91 -14.50 -16.58
N ASP A 360 17.88 -14.54 -15.73
CA ASP A 360 16.49 -14.83 -16.13
C ASP A 360 15.76 -13.59 -16.65
N THR A 361 16.24 -12.39 -16.31
CA THR A 361 15.60 -11.12 -16.66
C THR A 361 16.13 -10.60 -17.99
N LEU A 362 15.25 -10.49 -19.00
CA LEU A 362 15.60 -9.85 -20.26
C LEU A 362 15.48 -8.32 -20.15
N GLY A 363 14.44 -7.84 -19.48
CA GLY A 363 14.21 -6.42 -19.31
C GLY A 363 12.80 -6.07 -18.88
N THR A 364 12.38 -4.84 -19.19
CA THR A 364 11.04 -4.31 -18.94
C THR A 364 10.42 -3.88 -20.27
N VAL A 365 9.18 -4.31 -20.51
CA VAL A 365 8.38 -3.86 -21.65
C VAL A 365 7.28 -2.93 -21.13
N ILE A 366 7.19 -1.74 -21.71
CA ILE A 366 6.13 -0.77 -21.43
C ILE A 366 5.26 -0.67 -22.67
N LEU A 367 3.98 -0.96 -22.52
CA LEU A 367 2.99 -0.75 -23.58
C LEU A 367 2.10 0.41 -23.17
N THR A 368 1.87 1.33 -24.10
CA THR A 368 0.93 2.43 -23.90
C THR A 368 -0.02 2.56 -25.08
N ASP A 369 -1.27 2.89 -24.80
CA ASP A 369 -2.25 3.32 -25.79
C ASP A 369 -2.93 4.59 -25.29
N ALA A 370 -3.18 5.52 -26.18
CA ALA A 370 -3.81 6.80 -25.88
C ALA A 370 -4.87 7.14 -26.92
N ASN A 371 -6.05 7.53 -26.43
CA ASN A 371 -7.12 8.04 -27.27
C ASN A 371 -7.31 9.55 -27.01
N LEU A 372 -8.44 10.11 -27.45
CA LEU A 372 -8.74 11.53 -27.25
C LEU A 372 -8.95 11.89 -25.77
N ARG A 373 -9.55 10.99 -24.98
CA ARG A 373 -10.05 11.25 -23.62
C ARG A 373 -9.14 10.71 -22.52
N SER A 374 -8.52 9.56 -22.74
CA SER A 374 -7.73 8.84 -21.74
C SER A 374 -6.55 8.09 -22.35
N PHE A 375 -5.67 7.62 -21.47
CA PHE A 375 -4.58 6.72 -21.82
C PHE A 375 -4.53 5.53 -20.87
N ALA A 376 -3.92 4.46 -21.35
CA ALA A 376 -3.62 3.25 -20.61
C ALA A 376 -2.15 2.87 -20.82
N GLY A 377 -1.55 2.31 -19.78
CA GLY A 377 -0.19 1.80 -19.77
C GLY A 377 -0.12 0.48 -19.03
N ILE A 378 0.68 -0.45 -19.52
CA ILE A 378 0.99 -1.71 -18.84
C ILE A 378 2.51 -1.85 -18.79
N ILE A 379 3.01 -2.12 -17.59
CA ILE A 379 4.42 -2.45 -17.36
C ILE A 379 4.53 -3.95 -17.18
N LEU A 380 5.31 -4.57 -18.05
CA LEU A 380 5.55 -6.00 -18.09
C LEU A 380 7.04 -6.27 -17.82
N ARG A 381 7.30 -7.34 -17.08
CA ARG A 381 8.63 -7.90 -16.89
C ARG A 381 8.86 -8.99 -17.93
N ALA A 382 9.86 -8.82 -18.79
CA ALA A 382 10.25 -9.86 -19.75
C ALA A 382 11.28 -10.79 -19.11
N VAL A 383 10.96 -12.09 -19.10
CA VAL A 383 11.78 -13.13 -18.49
C VAL A 383 11.99 -14.29 -19.44
N ARG A 384 13.15 -14.95 -19.38
CA ARG A 384 13.39 -16.18 -20.14
C ARG A 384 12.31 -17.22 -19.80
N SER A 385 11.84 -17.94 -20.82
CA SER A 385 10.87 -19.02 -20.63
C SER A 385 11.59 -20.22 -20.01
N THR A 386 11.20 -20.57 -18.80
CA THR A 386 11.70 -21.72 -18.04
C THR A 386 10.51 -22.36 -17.32
N PRO A 387 10.58 -23.62 -16.89
CA PRO A 387 9.51 -24.22 -16.10
C PRO A 387 9.14 -23.43 -14.83
N ALA A 388 10.11 -22.71 -14.24
CA ALA A 388 9.88 -21.87 -13.07
C ALA A 388 9.12 -20.58 -13.41
N THR A 389 9.43 -19.93 -14.53
CA THR A 389 8.83 -18.66 -14.96
C THR A 389 7.50 -18.86 -15.71
N GLU A 390 7.34 -19.97 -16.41
CA GLU A 390 6.07 -20.38 -17.05
C GLU A 390 5.00 -20.75 -16.02
N ALA A 391 5.41 -21.27 -14.85
CA ALA A 391 4.51 -21.61 -13.75
C ALA A 391 4.06 -20.39 -12.92
N LEU A 392 4.66 -19.21 -13.14
CA LEU A 392 4.16 -17.94 -12.61
C LEU A 392 2.92 -17.55 -13.39
N SER A 393 2.12 -16.64 -12.83
CA SER A 393 0.97 -16.07 -13.52
C SER A 393 1.46 -15.21 -14.70
N SER A 394 1.84 -15.88 -15.78
CA SER A 394 2.15 -15.30 -17.09
C SER A 394 0.92 -14.54 -17.54
N SER A 395 1.10 -13.33 -18.06
CA SER A 395 0.08 -12.47 -18.68
C SER A 395 -1.09 -13.25 -19.29
N THR A 396 -2.10 -13.58 -18.48
CA THR A 396 -3.34 -14.14 -18.97
C THR A 396 -4.00 -13.02 -19.74
N LYS A 397 -3.92 -13.10 -21.08
CA LYS A 397 -4.69 -12.32 -22.05
C LYS A 397 -4.23 -10.86 -22.21
N VAL A 398 -2.95 -10.58 -22.49
CA VAL A 398 -2.62 -9.36 -23.24
C VAL A 398 -2.77 -9.71 -24.72
N PRO A 399 -3.80 -9.21 -25.43
CA PRO A 399 -4.11 -9.60 -26.82
C PRO A 399 -3.15 -8.95 -27.85
N VAL A 400 -1.85 -9.07 -27.62
CA VAL A 400 -0.80 -8.47 -28.45
C VAL A 400 0.17 -9.57 -28.84
N GLU A 401 0.46 -9.69 -30.14
CA GLU A 401 1.59 -10.46 -30.62
C GLU A 401 2.86 -9.65 -30.35
N PHE A 402 3.69 -10.14 -29.44
CA PHE A 402 4.94 -9.47 -29.11
C PHE A 402 6.06 -9.86 -30.09
N PRO A 403 6.95 -8.91 -30.44
CA PRO A 403 8.12 -9.21 -31.27
C PRO A 403 9.05 -10.26 -30.66
N ALA A 404 9.99 -10.80 -31.45
CA ALA A 404 11.02 -11.68 -30.93
C ALA A 404 11.87 -10.98 -29.86
N ALA A 405 12.49 -11.74 -28.94
CA ALA A 405 13.28 -11.15 -27.86
C ALA A 405 14.47 -10.36 -28.43
N SER A 406 15.07 -10.82 -29.53
CA SER A 406 16.14 -10.10 -30.25
C SER A 406 15.69 -8.76 -30.85
N ASP A 407 14.40 -8.59 -31.14
CA ASP A 407 13.86 -7.32 -31.64
C ASP A 407 13.63 -6.31 -30.52
N LEU A 408 13.39 -6.79 -29.30
CA LEU A 408 13.13 -5.95 -28.13
C LEU A 408 14.41 -5.61 -27.39
N PHE A 409 15.28 -6.59 -27.14
CA PHE A 409 16.42 -6.49 -26.23
C PHE A 409 17.75 -6.74 -26.92
N SER A 410 18.82 -6.19 -26.34
CA SER A 410 20.20 -6.31 -26.80
C SER A 410 20.81 -7.66 -26.39
N ILE A 411 20.32 -8.75 -27.00
CA ILE A 411 20.74 -10.13 -26.72
C ILE A 411 21.46 -10.77 -27.91
N GLY A 412 22.43 -11.65 -27.63
CA GLY A 412 23.28 -12.27 -28.66
C GLY A 412 22.59 -13.35 -29.51
N SER A 413 21.47 -13.90 -29.03
CA SER A 413 20.65 -14.87 -29.75
C SER A 413 19.21 -14.74 -29.29
N ASP A 414 18.25 -14.96 -30.19
CA ASP A 414 16.84 -14.96 -29.83
C ASP A 414 16.52 -16.09 -28.85
N VAL A 415 15.67 -15.79 -27.86
CA VAL A 415 15.28 -16.75 -26.81
C VAL A 415 13.77 -16.68 -26.54
N PRO A 416 13.12 -17.82 -26.25
CA PRO A 416 11.74 -17.82 -25.77
C PRO A 416 11.62 -17.05 -24.46
N TYR A 417 10.54 -16.27 -24.33
CA TYR A 417 10.31 -15.44 -23.14
C TYR A 417 8.84 -15.33 -22.77
N VAL A 418 8.60 -14.99 -21.51
CA VAL A 418 7.28 -14.76 -20.90
C VAL A 418 7.20 -13.32 -20.40
N LEU A 419 5.99 -12.75 -20.42
CA LEU A 419 5.72 -11.42 -19.89
C LEU A 419 4.88 -11.52 -18.62
N LEU A 420 5.41 -10.95 -17.53
CA LEU A 420 4.73 -10.93 -16.24
C LEU A 420 4.18 -9.51 -15.97
N PRO A 421 2.88 -9.34 -15.71
CA PRO A 421 2.33 -8.01 -15.43
C PRO A 421 2.85 -7.49 -14.09
N VAL A 422 3.45 -6.30 -14.08
CA VAL A 422 4.01 -5.68 -12.86
C VAL A 422 3.13 -4.54 -12.38
N LYS A 423 2.55 -3.77 -13.31
CA LYS A 423 1.71 -2.62 -12.98
C LYS A 423 0.85 -2.20 -14.15
N PHE A 424 -0.41 -1.86 -13.87
CA PHE A 424 -1.26 -1.11 -14.77
C PHE A 424 -1.25 0.37 -14.38
N VAL A 425 -1.23 1.24 -15.39
CA VAL A 425 -1.28 2.69 -15.27
C VAL A 425 -2.36 3.21 -16.22
N GLY A 426 -3.01 4.30 -15.84
CA GLY A 426 -4.00 4.94 -16.69
C GLY A 426 -4.52 6.22 -16.06
N GLY A 427 -5.15 7.03 -16.90
CA GLY A 427 -5.72 8.29 -16.48
C GLY A 427 -6.43 9.01 -17.62
N SER A 428 -7.22 10.00 -17.23
CA SER A 428 -7.89 10.91 -18.16
C SER A 428 -7.01 12.11 -18.49
N PHE A 429 -7.08 12.59 -19.72
CA PHE A 429 -6.43 13.83 -20.14
C PHE A 429 -7.22 15.03 -19.63
N THR A 430 -6.52 16.11 -19.26
CA THR A 430 -7.17 17.41 -19.02
C THR A 430 -7.79 17.92 -20.32
N HIS A 431 -8.80 18.80 -20.24
CA HIS A 431 -9.40 19.39 -21.44
C HIS A 431 -8.39 20.06 -22.37
N THR A 432 -7.30 20.61 -21.80
CA THR A 432 -6.19 21.19 -22.55
C THR A 432 -5.41 20.12 -23.32
N ASP A 433 -5.06 19.01 -22.66
CA ASP A 433 -4.30 17.91 -23.27
C ASP A 433 -5.11 17.14 -24.31
N GLN A 434 -6.44 17.05 -24.12
CA GLN A 434 -7.35 16.45 -25.11
C GLN A 434 -7.27 17.18 -26.46
N ARG A 435 -7.02 18.49 -26.48
CA ARG A 435 -6.90 19.30 -27.71
C ARG A 435 -5.54 19.20 -28.40
N LYS A 436 -4.54 18.57 -27.77
CA LYS A 436 -3.20 18.39 -28.35
C LYS A 436 -3.22 17.32 -29.44
N SER A 437 -2.11 17.13 -30.15
CA SER A 437 -2.01 16.10 -31.19
C SER A 437 -2.07 14.68 -30.61
N SER A 438 -2.41 13.68 -31.43
CA SER A 438 -2.34 12.27 -31.02
C SER A 438 -0.93 11.87 -30.57
N THR A 439 0.09 12.34 -31.29
CA THR A 439 1.51 12.13 -30.93
C THR A 439 1.85 12.69 -29.55
N PHE A 440 1.34 13.88 -29.19
CA PHE A 440 1.54 14.42 -27.84
C PHE A 440 0.90 13.53 -26.78
N ARG A 441 -0.35 13.11 -26.98
CA ARG A 441 -1.09 12.30 -26.01
C ARG A 441 -0.42 10.94 -25.77
N GLU A 442 0.10 10.31 -26.81
CA GLU A 442 0.79 9.03 -26.67
C GLU A 442 2.17 9.19 -26.03
N ARG A 443 2.93 10.23 -26.39
CA ARG A 443 4.16 10.58 -25.66
C ARG A 443 3.87 10.85 -24.19
N TYR A 444 2.79 11.57 -23.87
CA TYR A 444 2.35 11.79 -22.49
C TYR A 444 2.05 10.46 -21.78
N ALA A 445 1.36 9.53 -22.43
CA ALA A 445 1.06 8.22 -21.87
C ALA A 445 2.35 7.47 -21.50
N VAL A 446 3.38 7.53 -22.35
CA VAL A 446 4.73 6.99 -22.03
C VAL A 446 5.34 7.72 -20.84
N LEU A 447 5.38 9.05 -20.86
CA LEU A 447 5.94 9.86 -19.76
C LEU A 447 5.33 9.48 -18.42
N ASP A 448 4.00 9.38 -18.37
CA ASP A 448 3.26 9.12 -17.15
C ASP A 448 3.40 7.66 -16.69
N THR A 449 3.37 6.71 -17.62
CA THR A 449 3.55 5.28 -17.31
C THR A 449 4.95 5.01 -16.75
N VAL A 450 6.00 5.54 -17.40
CA VAL A 450 7.39 5.41 -16.93
C VAL A 450 7.57 6.08 -15.57
N TRP A 451 7.02 7.28 -15.40
CA TRP A 451 7.11 8.01 -14.12
C TRP A 451 6.44 7.28 -12.96
N GLN A 452 5.21 6.81 -13.17
CA GLN A 452 4.46 6.08 -12.15
C GLN A 452 5.07 4.71 -11.85
N GLY A 453 5.77 4.10 -12.82
CA GLY A 453 6.40 2.79 -12.69
C GLY A 453 7.89 2.77 -12.46
N ARG A 454 8.53 3.92 -12.20
CA ARG A 454 10.00 4.05 -12.11
C ARG A 454 10.66 3.09 -11.12
N ASP A 455 9.95 2.72 -10.05
CA ASP A 455 10.40 1.78 -9.02
C ASP A 455 10.19 0.30 -9.40
N MET A 456 9.69 0.04 -10.60
CA MET A 456 9.45 -1.30 -11.17
C MET A 456 10.37 -1.64 -12.33
N LEU A 457 11.07 -0.64 -12.89
CA LEU A 457 11.90 -0.82 -14.07
C LEU A 457 13.15 -1.62 -13.69
N ALA A 458 13.49 -2.64 -14.46
CA ALA A 458 14.79 -3.31 -14.34
C ALA A 458 15.25 -3.90 -15.68
N GLY A 459 16.57 -4.08 -15.82
CA GLY A 459 17.19 -4.44 -17.09
C GLY A 459 16.97 -3.37 -18.17
N GLU A 460 17.10 -3.76 -19.42
CA GLU A 460 16.81 -2.90 -20.56
C GLU A 460 15.31 -2.58 -20.61
N VAL A 461 14.96 -1.30 -20.83
CA VAL A 461 13.58 -0.82 -20.83
C VAL A 461 13.17 -0.45 -22.24
N VAL A 462 12.13 -1.11 -22.73
CA VAL A 462 11.62 -0.99 -24.09
C VAL A 462 10.19 -0.46 -24.05
N CYS A 463 9.94 0.64 -24.75
CA CYS A 463 8.59 1.18 -24.93
C CYS A 463 8.02 0.73 -26.28
N ILE A 464 6.92 -0.03 -26.25
CA ILE A 464 6.15 -0.41 -27.42
C ILE A 464 5.01 0.60 -27.60
N VAL A 465 5.00 1.25 -28.76
CA VAL A 465 4.10 2.35 -29.11
C VAL A 465 3.47 2.10 -30.46
N ASP A 466 2.25 2.61 -30.69
CA ASP A 466 1.49 2.33 -31.90
C ASP A 466 1.51 3.50 -32.91
N ASN A 467 1.98 4.67 -32.51
CA ASN A 467 2.31 5.79 -33.38
C ASN A 467 3.82 5.91 -33.61
N ALA A 468 4.23 5.72 -34.87
CA ALA A 468 5.62 5.82 -35.28
C ALA A 468 6.26 7.20 -34.97
N ASN A 469 5.48 8.27 -34.87
CA ASN A 469 6.03 9.59 -34.51
C ASN A 469 6.49 9.66 -33.04
N THR A 470 6.00 8.77 -32.18
CA THR A 470 6.46 8.66 -30.79
C THR A 470 7.93 8.24 -30.72
N MET A 471 8.43 7.48 -31.69
CA MET A 471 9.85 7.08 -31.79
C MET A 471 10.79 8.22 -32.18
N LYS A 472 10.27 9.28 -32.81
CA LYS A 472 11.11 10.41 -33.26
C LYS A 472 11.51 11.25 -32.05
N ALA A 473 12.69 11.85 -32.10
CA ALA A 473 13.15 12.80 -31.10
C ALA A 473 12.11 13.91 -30.87
N TRP A 474 11.90 14.28 -29.61
CA TRP A 474 11.04 15.40 -29.24
C TRP A 474 11.88 16.67 -29.19
N ALA A 475 12.13 17.27 -30.36
CA ALA A 475 13.10 18.34 -30.55
C ALA A 475 12.86 19.58 -29.67
N ASP A 476 11.60 19.94 -29.44
CA ASP A 476 11.17 21.10 -28.66
C ASP A 476 10.68 20.73 -27.24
N ALA A 477 11.06 19.56 -26.71
CA ALA A 477 10.57 19.10 -25.41
C ALA A 477 10.93 20.06 -24.25
N HIS A 478 12.15 20.60 -24.26
CA HIS A 478 12.60 21.54 -23.22
C HIS A 478 11.88 22.90 -23.29
N ASP A 479 11.38 23.28 -24.46
CA ASP A 479 10.64 24.53 -24.68
C ASP A 479 9.15 24.36 -24.41
N THR A 480 8.60 23.15 -24.62
CA THR A 480 7.16 22.87 -24.54
C THR A 480 6.72 22.19 -23.25
N LEU A 481 7.62 21.49 -22.55
CA LEU A 481 7.33 20.82 -21.28
C LEU A 481 7.88 21.66 -20.12
N HIS A 482 7.06 21.84 -19.08
CA HIS A 482 7.44 22.59 -17.89
C HIS A 482 7.10 21.81 -16.61
N GLY A 483 7.79 22.17 -15.53
CA GLY A 483 7.58 21.61 -14.20
C GLY A 483 7.64 20.08 -14.20
N VAL A 484 6.61 19.44 -13.66
CA VAL A 484 6.55 17.98 -13.49
C VAL A 484 6.67 17.24 -14.82
N LEU A 485 6.15 17.78 -15.93
CA LEU A 485 6.22 17.08 -17.23
C LEU A 485 7.65 17.02 -17.77
N LEU A 486 8.45 18.07 -17.54
CA LEU A 486 9.86 18.06 -17.91
C LEU A 486 10.64 17.02 -17.10
N THR A 487 10.38 16.93 -15.78
CA THR A 487 10.98 15.89 -14.94
C THR A 487 10.60 14.48 -15.38
N LYS A 488 9.35 14.26 -15.84
CA LYS A 488 8.93 12.97 -16.40
C LYS A 488 9.69 12.65 -17.70
N PHE A 489 9.89 13.64 -18.56
CA PHE A 489 10.65 13.50 -19.80
C PHE A 489 12.12 13.15 -19.54
N GLU A 490 12.79 13.86 -18.63
CA GLU A 490 14.15 13.52 -18.20
C GLU A 490 14.25 12.10 -17.63
N ASN A 491 13.24 11.65 -16.88
CA ASN A 491 13.19 10.29 -16.37
C ASN A 491 13.05 9.25 -17.50
N VAL A 492 12.24 9.54 -18.53
CA VAL A 492 12.16 8.69 -19.73
C VAL A 492 13.51 8.62 -20.43
N MET A 493 14.19 9.76 -20.62
CA MET A 493 15.51 9.80 -21.27
C MET A 493 16.58 9.02 -20.49
N ARG A 494 16.47 8.93 -19.16
CA ARG A 494 17.40 8.17 -18.31
C ARG A 494 17.09 6.69 -18.25
N CYS A 495 15.82 6.30 -18.33
CA CYS A 495 15.39 4.93 -18.06
C CYS A 495 15.05 4.12 -19.31
N VAL A 496 14.51 4.75 -20.35
CA VAL A 496 14.06 4.07 -21.57
C VAL A 496 15.23 3.94 -22.54
N HIS A 497 15.53 2.70 -22.92
CA HIS A 497 16.66 2.38 -23.78
C HIS A 497 16.24 2.33 -25.26
N LYS A 498 15.02 1.87 -25.52
CA LYS A 498 14.53 1.64 -26.88
C LYS A 498 13.06 1.96 -27.01
N PHE A 499 12.68 2.55 -28.15
CA PHE A 499 11.30 2.63 -28.60
C PHE A 499 11.12 1.67 -29.77
N VAL A 500 10.06 0.86 -29.73
CA VAL A 500 9.69 -0.07 -30.78
C VAL A 500 8.30 0.31 -31.25
N TRP A 501 8.18 0.64 -32.54
CA TRP A 501 6.87 0.82 -33.14
C TRP A 501 6.30 -0.52 -33.55
N MET A 502 5.07 -0.75 -33.12
CA MET A 502 4.31 -1.92 -33.50
C MET A 502 3.03 -1.45 -34.16
N ARG A 503 2.84 -1.84 -35.41
CA ARG A 503 1.58 -1.58 -36.11
C ARG A 503 0.46 -2.35 -35.42
N ARG A 504 -0.74 -1.76 -35.38
CA ARG A 504 -1.97 -2.48 -35.04
C ARG A 504 -2.25 -3.53 -36.13
N HIS A 505 -1.60 -4.69 -36.05
CA HIS A 505 -1.90 -5.84 -36.91
C HIS A 505 -3.13 -6.54 -36.36
N SER A 506 -4.31 -6.07 -36.80
CA SER A 506 -5.60 -6.27 -36.11
C SER A 506 -5.57 -5.67 -34.70
N ALA A 507 -6.47 -4.74 -34.40
CA ALA A 507 -6.64 -4.31 -33.03
C ALA A 507 -6.80 -5.55 -32.14
N PRO A 508 -6.17 -5.59 -30.96
CA PRO A 508 -6.71 -6.44 -29.93
C PRO A 508 -8.19 -6.08 -29.81
N LYS A 509 -9.06 -6.99 -30.22
CA LYS A 509 -10.48 -6.86 -29.91
C LYS A 509 -10.57 -7.08 -28.41
N CYS A 510 -10.33 -6.03 -27.61
CA CYS A 510 -11.12 -5.83 -26.41
C CYS A 510 -12.55 -5.98 -26.89
N ARG A 511 -13.17 -7.13 -26.60
CA ARG A 511 -14.51 -7.45 -27.07
C ARG A 511 -15.38 -6.24 -26.76
N ARG A 512 -15.83 -5.55 -27.81
CA ARG A 512 -17.06 -4.77 -27.75
C ARG A 512 -18.15 -5.82 -27.60
N SER A 513 -18.46 -6.19 -26.36
CA SER A 513 -19.77 -6.70 -25.99
C SER A 513 -20.66 -5.51 -25.75
#